data_AF-A0A926W3C2-F1
#
_entry.id   AF-A0A926W3C2-F1
#
_cell.length_a   1.000
_cell.length_b   1.000
_cell.length_c   1.000
_cell.angle_alpha   90.00
_cell.angle_beta   90.00
_cell.angle_gamma   90.00
#
_symmetry.space_group_name_H-M   'P 1'
#
loop_
_entity.id
_entity.type
_entity.pdbx_description
1 polymer ?
#
loop_
_entity_poly.entity_id
_entity_poly.type
_entity_poly.pdbx_seq_one_letter_code
_entity_poly.pdbx_strand_id
1 'polypeptide(L)'
;MTTLDEEQREQILLALGYPDDLNRPNYLSRLTLDYTDLTIERIDAIFDELKVIDGQLTEARSSSMAAATGRTQLQWGQHVMHLRGDGHNLLRELAIRAGIPLHWSKYSQGQTRHTVQYQ
;
A
#
# COMPACT_ATOMS: atom_id res chain seq x y z
N MET A 1 -17.51 -18.84 -3.25
CA MET A 1 -17.32 -17.96 -4.43
C MET A 1 -18.16 -16.75 -4.14
N THR A 2 -17.48 -15.63 -3.98
CA THR A 2 -18.01 -14.41 -3.36
C THR A 2 -17.55 -13.23 -4.19
N THR A 3 -18.37 -12.20 -4.25
CA THR A 3 -18.08 -10.97 -5.00
C THR A 3 -17.60 -9.88 -4.05
N LEU A 4 -16.67 -9.03 -4.50
CA LEU A 4 -16.31 -7.81 -3.78
C LEU A 4 -17.52 -6.87 -3.75
N ASP A 5 -17.79 -6.25 -2.60
CA ASP A 5 -18.82 -5.20 -2.51
C ASP A 5 -18.35 -3.88 -3.15
N GLU A 6 -19.24 -2.89 -3.23
CA GLU A 6 -18.93 -1.61 -3.87
C GLU A 6 -17.82 -0.84 -3.14
N GLU A 7 -17.81 -0.88 -1.82
CA GLU A 7 -16.82 -0.20 -0.99
C GLU A 7 -15.42 -0.82 -1.17
N GLN A 8 -15.32 -2.15 -1.19
CA GLN A 8 -14.08 -2.87 -1.43
C GLN A 8 -13.51 -2.55 -2.83
N ARG A 9 -14.38 -2.47 -3.85
CA ARG A 9 -13.96 -2.08 -5.21
C ARG A 9 -13.40 -0.66 -5.23
N GLU A 10 -14.07 0.26 -4.54
CA GLU A 10 -13.60 1.63 -4.36
C GLU A 10 -12.24 1.71 -3.69
N GLN A 11 -12.10 1.03 -2.55
CA GLN A 11 -10.87 1.01 -1.77
C GLN A 11 -9.70 0.43 -2.58
N ILE A 12 -9.93 -0.64 -3.36
CA ILE A 12 -8.90 -1.24 -4.23
C ILE A 12 -8.44 -0.23 -5.28
N LEU A 13 -9.37 0.42 -5.98
CA LEU A 13 -9.03 1.39 -7.02
C LEU A 13 -8.26 2.57 -6.44
N LEU A 14 -8.70 3.12 -5.31
CA LEU A 14 -8.01 4.18 -4.60
C LEU A 14 -6.60 3.77 -4.19
N ALA A 15 -6.44 2.58 -3.61
CA ALA A 15 -5.16 2.06 -3.15
C ALA A 15 -4.16 1.83 -4.30
N LEU A 16 -4.65 1.44 -5.49
CA LEU A 16 -3.85 1.21 -6.68
C LEU A 16 -3.54 2.48 -7.49
N GLY A 17 -4.08 3.64 -7.09
CA GLY A 17 -3.81 4.93 -7.69
C GLY A 17 -4.82 5.37 -8.75
N TYR A 18 -6.07 4.92 -8.64
CA TYR A 18 -7.16 5.16 -9.60
C TYR A 18 -8.36 5.88 -8.94
N PRO A 19 -8.20 7.14 -8.48
CA PRO A 19 -9.24 7.85 -7.73
C PRO A 19 -10.49 8.20 -8.54
N ASP A 20 -10.37 8.41 -9.86
CA ASP A 20 -11.48 8.84 -10.72
C ASP A 20 -12.03 7.72 -11.62
N ASP A 21 -11.46 6.51 -11.55
CA ASP A 21 -11.68 5.44 -12.54
C ASP A 21 -12.69 4.37 -12.10
N LEU A 22 -13.54 4.70 -11.13
CA LEU A 22 -14.58 3.80 -10.59
C LEU A 22 -15.48 3.16 -11.66
N ASN A 23 -15.69 3.88 -12.75
CA ASN A 23 -16.56 3.46 -13.84
C ASN A 23 -15.79 3.05 -15.11
N ARG A 24 -14.48 2.80 -15.04
CA ARG A 24 -13.76 2.27 -16.21
C ARG A 24 -14.18 0.82 -16.45
N PRO A 25 -14.77 0.49 -17.62
CA PRO A 25 -15.31 -0.84 -17.88
C PRO A 25 -14.26 -1.95 -17.77
N ASN A 26 -12.99 -1.65 -18.04
CA ASN A 26 -11.89 -2.60 -17.98
C ASN A 26 -11.48 -3.01 -16.56
N TYR A 27 -11.74 -2.18 -15.54
CA TYR A 27 -11.42 -2.48 -14.14
C TYR A 27 -12.64 -3.00 -13.39
N LEU A 28 -13.82 -2.42 -13.66
CA LEU A 28 -15.07 -2.88 -13.07
C LEU A 28 -15.36 -4.34 -13.47
N SER A 29 -15.11 -4.72 -14.72
CA SER A 29 -15.28 -6.12 -15.17
C SER A 29 -14.33 -7.11 -14.49
N ARG A 30 -13.16 -6.66 -14.00
CA ARG A 30 -12.23 -7.52 -13.24
C ARG A 30 -12.65 -7.66 -11.79
N LEU A 31 -13.11 -6.57 -11.19
CA LEU A 31 -13.55 -6.52 -9.79
C LEU A 31 -14.94 -7.11 -9.54
N THR A 32 -15.71 -7.34 -10.60
CA THR A 32 -17.03 -8.01 -10.55
C THR A 32 -16.94 -9.49 -10.87
N LEU A 33 -15.73 -10.05 -11.02
CA LEU A 33 -15.51 -11.49 -11.13
C LEU A 33 -15.83 -12.18 -9.81
N ASP A 34 -16.17 -13.47 -9.90
CA ASP A 34 -16.30 -14.33 -8.73
C ASP A 34 -14.91 -14.63 -8.18
N TYR A 35 -14.65 -14.14 -6.96
CA TYR A 35 -13.42 -14.44 -6.24
C TYR A 35 -13.62 -15.68 -5.36
N THR A 36 -12.51 -16.37 -5.09
CA THR A 36 -12.50 -17.37 -4.02
C THR A 36 -12.57 -16.65 -2.68
N ASP A 37 -13.19 -17.28 -1.68
CA ASP A 37 -13.36 -16.69 -0.36
C ASP A 37 -11.97 -16.38 0.26
N LEU A 38 -10.98 -17.24 0.02
CA LEU A 38 -9.57 -17.02 0.37
C LEU A 38 -8.96 -15.76 -0.27
N THR A 39 -9.38 -15.39 -1.49
CA THR A 39 -8.87 -14.18 -2.13
C THR A 39 -9.46 -12.93 -1.48
N ILE A 40 -10.75 -12.95 -1.13
CA ILE A 40 -11.38 -11.85 -0.41
C ILE A 40 -10.77 -11.69 0.97
N GLU A 41 -10.66 -12.78 1.74
CA GLU A 41 -10.02 -12.76 3.05
C GLU A 41 -8.60 -12.18 2.99
N ARG A 42 -7.84 -12.51 1.94
CA ARG A 42 -6.50 -11.95 1.78
C ARG A 42 -6.51 -10.49 1.35
N ILE A 43 -7.47 -10.04 0.56
CA ILE A 43 -7.64 -8.62 0.22
C ILE A 43 -7.94 -7.82 1.49
N ASP A 44 -8.85 -8.30 2.33
CA ASP A 44 -9.19 -7.67 3.61
C ASP A 44 -7.98 -7.64 4.55
N ALA A 45 -7.24 -8.75 4.66
CA ALA A 45 -6.02 -8.82 5.45
C ALA A 45 -4.94 -7.84 4.95
N ILE A 46 -4.79 -7.66 3.63
CA ILE A 46 -3.89 -6.65 3.06
C ILE A 46 -4.30 -5.25 3.53
N PHE A 47 -5.58 -4.92 3.51
CA PHE A 47 -6.04 -3.61 3.99
C PHE A 47 -5.77 -3.39 5.47
N ASP A 48 -5.94 -4.42 6.30
CA ASP A 48 -5.62 -4.33 7.73
C ASP A 48 -4.12 -4.19 7.98
N GLU A 49 -3.27 -4.93 7.27
CA GLU A 49 -1.81 -4.77 7.31
C GLU A 49 -1.38 -3.35 6.87
N LEU A 50 -1.99 -2.80 5.81
CA LEU A 50 -1.72 -1.44 5.36
C LEU A 50 -2.12 -0.38 6.41
N LYS A 51 -3.25 -0.56 7.10
CA LYS A 51 -3.65 0.32 8.22
C LYS A 51 -2.64 0.30 9.35
N VAL A 52 -2.12 -0.89 9.69
CA VAL A 52 -1.07 -1.05 10.72
C VAL A 52 0.20 -0.31 10.31
N ILE A 53 0.66 -0.49 9.07
CA ILE A 53 1.84 0.21 8.54
C ILE A 53 1.64 1.74 8.57
N ASP A 54 0.46 2.24 8.19
CA ASP A 54 0.16 3.67 8.23
C ASP A 54 0.19 4.23 9.67
N GLY A 55 -0.32 3.46 10.64
CA GLY A 55 -0.24 3.77 12.06
C GLY A 55 1.22 3.89 12.52
N GLN A 56 2.04 2.87 12.23
CA GLN A 56 3.46 2.86 12.58
C GLN A 56 4.25 3.99 11.91
N LEU A 57 3.95 4.32 10.65
CA LEU A 57 4.55 5.47 9.96
C LEU A 57 4.17 6.81 10.62
N THR A 58 2.93 6.93 11.10
CA THR A 58 2.45 8.12 11.81
C THR A 58 3.13 8.26 13.18
N GLU A 59 3.27 7.16 13.92
CA GLU A 59 3.99 7.10 15.19
C GLU A 59 5.47 7.42 15.02
N ALA A 60 6.12 6.84 14.01
CA ALA A 60 7.53 7.10 13.69
C ALA A 60 7.75 8.58 13.35
N ARG A 61 6.83 9.20 12.61
CA ARG A 61 6.88 10.65 12.31
C ARG A 61 6.78 11.48 13.58
N SER A 62 5.82 11.16 14.45
CA SER A 62 5.59 11.90 15.71
C SER A 62 6.77 11.78 16.67
N SER A 63 7.32 10.57 16.78
CA SER A 63 8.48 10.26 17.62
C SER A 63 9.77 10.92 17.11
N SER A 64 9.95 11.00 15.79
CA SER A 64 11.08 11.70 15.18
C SER A 64 11.07 13.21 15.48
N MET A 65 9.90 13.84 15.49
CA MET A 65 9.76 15.26 15.90
C MET A 65 10.11 15.46 17.38
N ALA A 66 9.74 14.52 18.25
CA ALA A 66 10.11 14.57 19.67
C ALA A 66 11.63 14.36 19.87
N ALA A 67 12.23 13.40 19.18
CA ALA A 67 13.68 13.13 19.23
C ALA A 67 14.54 14.27 18.65
N ALA A 68 14.03 15.10 17.75
CA ALA A 68 14.74 16.29 17.29
C ALA A 68 15.06 17.30 18.42
N THR A 69 14.35 17.21 19.56
CA THR A 69 14.61 18.04 20.75
C THR A 69 15.62 17.42 21.75
N GLY A 70 15.98 16.14 21.60
CA GLY A 70 16.88 15.42 22.50
C GLY A 70 17.84 14.52 21.71
N ARG A 71 19.15 14.76 21.84
CA ARG A 71 20.28 14.21 21.06
C ARG A 71 20.37 12.67 20.96
N THR A 72 19.41 11.98 20.38
CA THR A 72 19.48 10.53 20.12
C THR A 72 18.75 10.18 18.83
N GLN A 73 19.47 10.18 17.70
CA GLN A 73 19.01 9.60 16.44
C GLN A 73 19.05 8.07 16.54
N LEU A 74 17.98 7.48 17.08
CA LEU A 74 17.71 6.05 16.91
C LEU A 74 17.35 5.76 15.44
N GLN A 75 17.55 4.52 15.00
CA GLN A 75 17.52 4.03 13.60
C GLN A 75 16.16 4.13 12.86
N TRP A 76 15.36 5.16 13.15
CA TRP A 76 14.02 5.40 12.61
C TRP A 76 13.97 5.51 11.09
N GLY A 77 15.03 6.04 10.46
CA GLY A 77 15.10 6.13 8.99
C GLY A 77 15.03 4.75 8.32
N GLN A 78 15.80 3.78 8.83
CA GLN A 78 15.80 2.42 8.29
C GLN A 78 14.47 1.71 8.55
N HIS A 79 13.89 1.90 9.75
CA HIS A 79 12.58 1.35 10.08
C HIS A 79 11.47 1.92 9.18
N VAL A 80 11.45 3.24 8.95
CA VAL A 80 10.49 3.89 8.03
C VAL A 80 10.68 3.40 6.59
N MET A 81 11.92 3.20 6.14
CA MET A 81 12.18 2.64 4.80
C MET A 81 11.67 1.21 4.69
N HIS A 82 11.83 0.38 5.72
CA HIS A 82 11.32 -0.98 5.74
C HIS A 82 9.78 -1.00 5.67
N LEU A 83 9.11 -0.22 6.53
CA LEU A 83 7.64 -0.09 6.53
C LEU A 83 7.09 0.37 5.18
N ARG A 84 7.77 1.31 4.52
CA ARG A 84 7.41 1.75 3.15
C ARG A 84 7.62 0.64 2.12
N GLY A 85 8.71 -0.12 2.24
CA GLY A 85 8.96 -1.29 1.39
C GLY A 85 7.85 -2.33 1.51
N ASP A 86 7.44 -2.65 2.74
CA ASP A 86 6.40 -3.63 3.01
C ASP A 86 5.04 -3.15 2.49
N GLY A 87 4.67 -1.89 2.77
CA GLY A 87 3.44 -1.29 2.24
C GLY A 87 3.40 -1.28 0.70
N HIS A 88 4.53 -1.04 0.04
CA HIS A 88 4.61 -1.12 -1.42
C HIS A 88 4.43 -2.56 -1.94
N ASN A 89 5.00 -3.55 -1.26
CA ASN A 89 4.85 -4.96 -1.63
C ASN A 89 3.42 -5.44 -1.44
N LEU A 90 2.73 -5.01 -0.38
CA LEU A 90 1.32 -5.29 -0.15
C LEU A 90 0.43 -4.70 -1.26
N LEU A 91 0.70 -3.46 -1.71
CA LEU A 91 -0.01 -2.88 -2.84
C LEU A 91 0.25 -3.62 -4.16
N ARG A 92 1.45 -4.20 -4.36
CA ARG A 92 1.70 -5.09 -5.50
C ARG A 92 0.93 -6.40 -5.38
N GLU A 93 0.86 -6.99 -4.21
CA GLU A 93 0.07 -8.21 -3.99
C GLU A 93 -1.40 -7.94 -4.31
N LEU A 94 -1.93 -6.82 -3.81
CA LEU A 94 -3.30 -6.37 -4.08
C LEU A 94 -3.56 -6.22 -5.59
N ALA A 95 -2.64 -5.58 -6.31
CA ALA A 95 -2.68 -5.40 -7.76
C ALA A 95 -2.78 -6.75 -8.50
N ILE A 96 -1.97 -7.73 -8.10
CA ILE A 96 -1.97 -9.08 -8.69
C ILE A 96 -3.30 -9.79 -8.43
N ARG A 97 -3.81 -9.73 -7.20
CA ARG A 97 -5.06 -10.40 -6.80
C ARG A 97 -6.28 -9.77 -7.46
N ALA A 98 -6.35 -8.45 -7.52
CA ALA A 98 -7.41 -7.72 -8.21
C ALA A 98 -7.27 -7.79 -9.74
N GLY A 99 -6.11 -8.21 -10.24
CA GLY A 99 -5.78 -8.18 -11.65
C GLY A 99 -5.74 -6.74 -12.20
N ILE A 100 -5.43 -5.74 -11.38
CA ILE A 100 -5.36 -4.33 -11.80
C ILE A 100 -3.91 -3.86 -11.61
N PRO A 101 -3.29 -3.25 -12.63
CA PRO A 101 -1.90 -2.78 -12.49
C PRO A 101 -1.78 -1.71 -11.41
N LEU A 102 -0.71 -1.74 -10.61
CA LEU A 102 -0.42 -0.68 -9.64
C LEU A 102 0.06 0.58 -10.39
N HIS A 103 -0.76 1.64 -10.42
CA HIS A 103 -0.42 2.90 -11.08
C HIS A 103 0.45 3.79 -10.21
N TRP A 104 0.05 3.95 -8.95
CA TRP A 104 0.75 4.78 -7.99
C TRP A 104 0.75 4.13 -6.61
N SER A 105 1.79 4.39 -5.83
CA SER A 105 1.95 3.86 -4.47
C SER A 105 2.33 4.98 -3.53
N LYS A 106 1.52 5.20 -2.48
CA LYS A 106 1.83 6.18 -1.42
C LYS A 106 3.14 5.91 -0.68
N TYR A 107 3.59 4.66 -0.69
CA TYR A 107 4.83 4.22 -0.06
C TYR A 107 6.09 4.40 -0.94
N SER A 108 5.93 4.81 -2.21
CA SER A 108 7.06 4.98 -3.15
C SER A 108 7.92 6.21 -2.89
N GLN A 109 7.38 7.22 -2.20
CA GLN A 109 8.13 8.43 -1.82
C GLN A 109 9.26 8.00 -0.86
N GLY A 110 10.52 8.33 -1.14
CA GLY A 110 11.65 8.05 -0.25
C GLY A 110 12.52 6.82 -0.59
N GLN A 111 12.21 6.06 -1.64
CA GLN A 111 13.23 5.22 -2.28
C GLN A 111 14.13 6.09 -3.16
N THR A 112 15.03 6.86 -2.55
CA THR A 112 16.19 7.37 -3.28
C THR A 112 16.98 6.14 -3.72
N ARG A 113 16.81 5.74 -4.99
CA ARG A 113 17.71 4.79 -5.63
C ARG A 113 19.10 5.40 -5.53
N HIS A 114 19.95 4.88 -4.63
CA HIS A 114 21.39 5.04 -4.77
C HIS A 114 21.78 4.29 -6.04
N THR A 115 21.71 4.96 -7.18
CA THR A 115 22.32 4.48 -8.42
C THR A 115 23.82 4.56 -8.21
N VAL A 116 24.43 3.49 -7.68
CA VAL A 116 25.88 3.34 -7.71
C VAL A 116 26.23 3.06 -9.17
N GLN A 117 26.56 4.12 -9.91
CA GLN A 117 27.18 3.98 -11.22
C GLN A 117 28.60 3.45 -11.00
N TYR A 118 28.84 2.20 -11.39
CA TYR A 118 30.20 1.74 -11.66
C TYR A 118 30.64 2.38 -12.98
N GLN A 119 31.68 3.23 -12.89
CA GLN A 119 32.47 3.68 -14.04
C GLN A 119 33.42 2.59 -14.49
#